data_AF-A0A7V6M949-F1
#
_entry.id   AF-A0A7V6M949-F1
#
_cell.length_a   1.000
_cell.length_b   1.000
_cell.length_c   1.000
_cell.angle_alpha   90.00
_cell.angle_beta   90.00
_cell.angle_gamma   90.00
#
_symmetry.space_group_name_H-M   'P 1'
#
loop_
_entity.id
_entity.type
_entity.pdbx_description
1 polymer ?
#
loop_
_entity_poly.entity_id
_entity_poly.type
_entity_poly.pdbx_seq_one_letter_code
_entity_poly.pdbx_strand_id
1 'polypeptide(L)'
;MAKHIFGGANTGGGFFSYYNDIFKDIKRVFILKGGPGTGKSALIKKVAKYYSDLGYHLIYVHCSGDVDSLDGVIVSDLSIAVVDATSPHPIEPTLVGLKDEIINLTMYLDRNILLENETEIIKYNNDKSLFYKETYKKLKEASYLNNNLKEIFKMIDDSEIIDQKKNEILNKIFDETSTPKQGKVFRAFCNAITPSGIISFEESILENIC
;
A
#
# COMPACT_ATOMS: atom_id res chain seq x y z
N MET A 1 -6.71 4.18 -17.32
CA MET A 1 -7.51 3.96 -16.09
C MET A 1 -6.58 3.81 -14.89
N ALA A 2 -6.97 4.31 -13.71
CA ALA A 2 -6.14 4.36 -12.52
C ALA A 2 -6.75 3.58 -11.36
N LYS A 3 -5.95 2.75 -10.68
CA LYS A 3 -6.34 2.07 -9.43
C LYS A 3 -5.53 2.63 -8.27
N HIS A 4 -6.14 2.69 -7.10
CA HIS A 4 -5.48 3.16 -5.88
C HIS A 4 -5.50 2.05 -4.83
N ILE A 5 -4.35 1.82 -4.19
CA ILE A 5 -4.18 0.79 -3.16
C ILE A 5 -3.23 1.27 -2.07
N PHE A 6 -3.20 0.57 -0.95
CA PHE A 6 -2.13 0.65 0.04
C PHE A 6 -1.24 -0.60 -0.04
N GLY A 7 0.07 -0.40 -0.09
CA GLY A 7 1.07 -1.48 -0.05
C GLY A 7 1.38 -1.96 1.36
N GLY A 8 1.16 -1.09 2.36
CA GLY A 8 1.17 -1.44 3.77
C GLY A 8 0.16 -0.62 4.54
N ALA A 9 -0.37 -1.19 5.61
CA ALA A 9 -1.43 -0.61 6.42
C ALA A 9 -1.12 -0.73 7.91
N ASN A 10 -1.59 0.25 8.68
CA ASN A 10 -1.60 0.20 10.13
C ASN A 10 -2.80 -0.65 10.59
N THR A 11 -2.53 -1.72 11.34
CA THR A 11 -3.56 -2.67 11.80
C THR A 11 -3.52 -2.85 13.32
N GLY A 12 -4.50 -3.56 13.87
CA GLY A 12 -4.47 -3.98 15.28
C GLY A 12 -3.29 -4.88 15.65
N GLY A 13 -2.70 -5.56 14.67
CA GLY A 13 -1.49 -6.36 14.82
C GLY A 13 -0.19 -5.56 14.64
N GLY A 14 -0.27 -4.25 14.41
CA GLY A 14 0.85 -3.41 14.00
C GLY A 14 0.85 -3.14 12.50
N PHE A 15 1.97 -2.66 11.98
CA PHE A 15 2.15 -2.47 10.54
C PHE A 15 2.19 -3.81 9.82
N PHE A 16 1.41 -3.96 8.76
CA PHE A 16 1.46 -5.11 7.86
C PHE A 16 1.68 -4.65 6.42
N SER A 17 2.39 -5.45 5.62
CA SER A 17 2.73 -5.11 4.25
C SER A 17 2.51 -6.25 3.26
N TYR A 18 2.03 -5.88 2.06
CA TYR A 18 1.95 -6.71 0.87
C TYR A 18 2.95 -6.29 -0.23
N TYR A 19 3.97 -5.46 0.06
CA TYR A 19 4.94 -5.00 -0.94
C TYR A 19 5.55 -6.16 -1.75
N ASN A 20 5.95 -7.25 -1.08
CA ASN A 20 6.48 -8.43 -1.76
C ASN A 20 5.49 -9.07 -2.74
N ASP A 21 4.20 -9.13 -2.39
CA ASP A 21 3.16 -9.68 -3.26
C ASP A 21 2.86 -8.74 -4.44
N ILE A 22 2.79 -7.43 -4.18
CA ILE A 22 2.49 -6.39 -5.18
C ILE A 22 3.55 -6.36 -6.28
N PHE A 23 4.83 -6.46 -5.91
CA PHE A 23 5.96 -6.31 -6.84
C PHE A 23 6.54 -7.65 -7.33
N LYS A 24 5.95 -8.79 -6.92
CA LYS A 24 6.44 -10.14 -7.27
C LYS A 24 6.58 -10.35 -8.77
N ASP A 25 5.51 -10.07 -9.52
CA ASP A 25 5.39 -10.37 -10.94
C ASP A 25 5.75 -9.19 -11.85
N ILE A 26 6.29 -8.11 -11.28
CA ILE A 26 6.73 -6.92 -12.04
C ILE A 26 8.09 -7.21 -12.68
N LYS A 27 8.22 -6.91 -13.97
CA LYS A 27 9.44 -7.20 -14.74
C LYS A 27 10.60 -6.26 -14.42
N ARG A 28 10.31 -5.00 -14.10
CA ARG A 28 11.32 -3.99 -13.75
C ARG A 28 10.86 -3.15 -12.56
N VAL A 29 11.68 -3.06 -11.52
CA VAL A 29 11.37 -2.33 -10.30
C VAL A 29 12.50 -1.35 -9.99
N PHE A 30 12.18 -0.07 -9.94
CA PHE A 30 13.09 0.98 -9.48
C PHE A 30 12.83 1.26 -8.00
N ILE A 31 13.82 0.92 -7.18
CA ILE A 31 13.76 1.00 -5.73
C ILE A 31 14.44 2.30 -5.28
N LEU A 32 13.66 3.25 -4.78
CA LEU A 32 14.16 4.52 -4.27
C LEU A 32 14.64 4.34 -2.83
N LYS A 33 15.91 4.67 -2.57
CA LYS A 33 16.47 4.74 -1.21
C LYS A 33 16.79 6.18 -0.84
N GLY A 34 16.32 6.61 0.33
CA GLY A 34 16.61 7.94 0.89
C GLY A 34 15.86 8.23 2.18
N GLY A 35 16.33 9.18 2.97
CA GLY A 35 15.62 9.63 4.19
C GLY A 35 14.34 10.42 3.89
N PRO A 36 13.53 10.75 4.91
CA PRO A 36 12.42 11.68 4.76
C PRO A 36 12.86 12.97 4.05
N GLY A 37 12.00 13.53 3.19
CA GLY A 37 12.30 14.78 2.47
C GLY A 37 13.23 14.66 1.25
N THR A 38 13.77 13.49 0.90
CA THR A 38 14.60 13.31 -0.30
C THR A 38 13.84 13.37 -1.64
N GLY A 39 12.55 13.71 -1.62
CA GLY A 39 11.73 13.85 -2.83
C GLY A 39 11.20 12.54 -3.44
N LYS A 40 11.21 11.42 -2.71
CA LYS A 40 10.73 10.10 -3.20
C LYS A 40 9.28 10.15 -3.72
N SER A 41 8.34 10.53 -2.86
CA SER A 41 6.92 10.69 -3.21
C SER A 41 6.73 11.67 -4.38
N ALA A 42 7.48 12.77 -4.40
CA ALA A 42 7.44 13.72 -5.51
C ALA A 42 7.93 13.13 -6.84
N LEU A 43 9.01 12.34 -6.82
CA LEU A 43 9.52 11.62 -7.99
C LEU A 43 8.52 10.57 -8.48
N ILE A 44 7.93 9.79 -7.56
CA ILE A 44 6.89 8.81 -7.87
C ILE A 44 5.68 9.50 -8.54
N LYS A 45 5.19 10.61 -7.99
CA LYS A 45 4.11 11.41 -8.57
C LYS A 45 4.45 11.94 -9.97
N LYS A 46 5.69 12.38 -10.20
CA LYS A 46 6.15 12.83 -11.52
C LYS A 46 6.15 11.69 -12.55
N VAL A 47 6.64 10.51 -12.17
CA VAL A 47 6.60 9.32 -13.03
C VAL A 47 5.16 8.92 -13.33
N ALA A 48 4.30 8.90 -12.31
CA ALA A 48 2.89 8.58 -12.46
C ALA A 48 2.20 9.57 -13.41
N LYS A 49 2.43 10.88 -13.23
CA LYS A 49 1.89 11.91 -14.12
C LYS A 49 2.33 11.70 -15.57
N TYR A 50 3.63 11.48 -15.80
CA TYR A 50 4.17 11.26 -17.14
C TYR A 50 3.47 10.10 -17.87
N TYR A 51 3.34 8.95 -17.23
CA TYR A 51 2.68 7.79 -17.85
C TYR A 51 1.15 7.93 -17.94
N SER A 52 0.54 8.64 -16.99
CA SER A 52 -0.90 8.97 -17.05
C SER A 52 -1.21 9.86 -18.26
N ASP A 53 -0.38 10.91 -18.49
CA ASP A 53 -0.53 11.83 -19.62
C ASP A 53 -0.34 11.10 -20.98
N LEU A 54 0.36 9.97 -20.99
CA LEU A 54 0.52 9.08 -22.14
C LEU A 54 -0.60 8.02 -22.28
N GLY A 55 -1.57 7.99 -21.36
CA GLY A 55 -2.72 7.09 -21.42
C GLY A 55 -2.48 5.68 -20.86
N TYR A 56 -1.40 5.45 -20.12
CA TYR A 56 -1.10 4.15 -19.51
C TYR A 56 -2.00 3.83 -18.31
N HIS A 57 -2.18 2.53 -18.04
CA HIS A 57 -2.83 2.02 -16.84
C HIS A 57 -1.87 2.06 -15.65
N LEU A 58 -2.33 2.71 -14.58
CA LEU A 58 -1.54 2.93 -13.39
C LEU A 58 -2.18 2.32 -12.15
N ILE A 59 -1.35 1.76 -11.28
CA ILE A 59 -1.71 1.43 -9.90
C ILE A 59 -0.88 2.32 -8.98
N TYR A 60 -1.55 3.20 -8.25
CA TYR A 60 -0.96 4.09 -7.26
C TYR A 60 -0.91 3.38 -5.91
N VAL A 61 0.28 3.35 -5.30
CA VAL A 61 0.50 2.77 -3.98
C VAL A 61 0.67 3.91 -2.97
N HIS A 62 -0.36 4.12 -2.16
CA HIS A 62 -0.42 5.19 -1.16
C HIS A 62 0.27 4.80 0.14
N CYS A 63 0.82 5.80 0.83
CA CYS A 63 1.43 5.64 2.14
C CYS A 63 0.36 5.67 3.24
N SER A 64 0.30 4.66 4.09
CA SER A 64 -0.62 4.66 5.25
C SER A 64 -0.16 5.56 6.39
N GLY A 65 1.09 6.03 6.37
CA GLY A 65 1.64 6.97 7.36
C GLY A 65 1.54 8.44 6.97
N ASP A 66 1.31 8.74 5.69
CA ASP A 66 1.18 10.09 5.13
C ASP A 66 0.22 10.06 3.94
N VAL A 67 -0.99 10.57 4.17
CA VAL A 67 -2.13 10.46 3.22
C VAL A 67 -1.89 11.19 1.90
N ASP A 68 -0.99 12.17 1.89
CA ASP A 68 -0.64 12.92 0.69
C ASP A 68 0.55 12.30 -0.05
N SER A 69 1.17 11.25 0.49
CA SER A 69 2.36 10.63 -0.10
C SER A 69 2.07 9.32 -0.83
N LEU A 70 2.84 9.11 -1.90
CA LEU A 70 2.91 7.82 -2.59
C LEU A 70 4.17 7.08 -2.18
N ASP A 71 4.00 5.83 -1.78
CA ASP A 71 5.08 4.86 -1.60
C ASP A 71 5.42 4.17 -2.93
N GLY A 72 4.57 4.25 -3.95
CA GLY A 72 4.90 3.69 -5.26
C GLY A 72 3.89 3.94 -6.37
N VAL A 73 4.31 3.60 -7.58
CA VAL A 73 3.46 3.55 -8.78
C VAL A 73 3.85 2.35 -9.64
N ILE A 74 2.85 1.66 -10.18
CA ILE A 74 3.03 0.58 -11.16
C ILE A 74 2.43 1.04 -12.48
N VAL A 75 3.22 0.97 -13.54
CA VAL A 75 2.77 1.12 -14.93
C VAL A 75 2.44 -0.27 -15.45
N SER A 76 1.16 -0.65 -15.34
CA SER A 76 0.72 -2.03 -15.53
C SER A 76 1.03 -2.57 -16.92
N ASP A 77 0.81 -1.75 -17.96
CA ASP A 77 1.02 -2.18 -19.36
C ASP A 77 2.49 -2.47 -19.67
N LEU A 78 3.41 -1.79 -18.98
CA LEU A 78 4.86 -1.96 -19.17
C LEU A 78 5.46 -2.96 -18.18
N SER A 79 4.74 -3.36 -17.15
CA SER A 79 5.26 -4.14 -16.03
C SER A 79 6.50 -3.48 -15.40
N ILE A 80 6.39 -2.16 -15.19
CA ILE A 80 7.41 -1.32 -14.53
C ILE A 80 6.83 -0.77 -13.23
N ALA A 81 7.63 -0.74 -12.18
CA ALA A 81 7.30 -0.10 -10.92
C ALA A 81 8.38 0.88 -10.46
N VAL A 82 7.96 1.94 -9.78
CA VAL A 82 8.83 2.79 -8.95
C VAL A 82 8.29 2.73 -7.54
N VAL A 83 9.15 2.44 -6.57
CA VAL A 83 8.73 2.20 -5.19
C VAL A 83 9.73 2.77 -4.19
N ASP A 84 9.20 3.36 -3.12
CA ASP A 84 9.94 3.73 -1.91
C ASP A 84 10.22 2.46 -1.10
N ALA A 85 11.49 2.24 -0.71
CA ALA A 85 11.89 1.12 0.14
C ALA A 85 12.40 1.59 1.51
N THR A 86 11.83 2.68 2.03
CA THR A 86 12.18 3.20 3.35
C THR A 86 11.44 2.44 4.45
N SER A 87 12.07 2.27 5.61
CA SER A 87 11.39 1.73 6.79
C SER A 87 10.06 2.49 7.04
N PRO A 88 8.94 1.80 7.33
CA PRO A 88 8.83 0.41 7.78
C PRO A 88 8.70 -0.65 6.68
N HIS A 89 8.85 -0.28 5.40
CA HIS A 89 8.66 -1.17 4.26
C HIS A 89 9.96 -1.42 3.47
N PRO A 90 10.97 -2.11 4.04
CA PRO A 90 12.15 -2.46 3.27
C PRO A 90 11.77 -3.44 2.16
N ILE A 91 11.91 -3.02 0.91
CA ILE A 91 11.90 -3.92 -0.25
C ILE A 91 13.35 -4.25 -0.54
N GLU A 92 13.71 -5.50 -0.26
CA GLU A 92 15.01 -6.00 -0.65
C GLU A 92 14.97 -6.42 -2.12
N PRO A 93 15.94 -5.97 -2.94
CA PRO A 93 16.00 -6.38 -4.33
C PRO A 93 16.23 -7.90 -4.41
N THR A 94 15.47 -8.54 -5.27
CA THR A 94 15.52 -9.98 -5.54
C THR A 94 16.50 -10.33 -6.66
N LEU A 95 16.57 -9.49 -7.70
CA LEU A 95 17.40 -9.70 -8.90
C LEU A 95 17.97 -8.36 -9.37
N VAL A 96 19.02 -7.89 -8.70
CA VAL A 96 19.69 -6.61 -9.00
C VAL A 96 20.24 -6.59 -10.43
N GLY A 97 19.96 -5.53 -11.17
CA GLY A 97 20.46 -5.29 -12.53
C GLY A 97 19.69 -6.02 -13.64
N LEU A 98 18.84 -6.99 -13.29
CA LEU A 98 17.93 -7.67 -14.23
C LEU A 98 16.50 -7.18 -14.06
N LYS A 99 15.99 -7.27 -12.83
CA LYS A 99 14.66 -6.80 -12.45
C LYS A 99 14.75 -5.51 -11.66
N ASP A 100 15.58 -5.52 -10.62
CA ASP A 100 15.60 -4.49 -9.58
C ASP A 100 16.76 -3.51 -9.78
N GLU A 101 16.47 -2.22 -9.69
CA GLU A 101 17.44 -1.15 -9.82
C GLU A 101 17.33 -0.20 -8.63
N ILE A 102 18.42 0.00 -7.89
CA ILE A 102 18.43 0.89 -6.72
C ILE A 102 18.83 2.29 -7.17
N ILE A 103 17.95 3.25 -6.90
CA ILE A 103 18.22 4.67 -7.08
C ILE A 103 18.49 5.29 -5.71
N ASN A 104 19.75 5.65 -5.48
CA ASN A 104 20.16 6.25 -4.21
C ASN A 104 19.99 7.78 -4.24
N LEU A 105 18.93 8.28 -3.59
CA LEU A 105 18.65 9.70 -3.49
C LEU A 105 19.44 10.40 -2.37
N THR A 106 20.12 9.66 -1.48
CA THR A 106 20.95 10.29 -0.43
C THR A 106 22.16 11.01 -1.00
N MET A 107 22.56 10.69 -2.23
CA MET A 107 23.66 11.34 -2.95
C MET A 107 23.39 12.82 -3.24
N TYR A 108 22.13 13.26 -3.17
CA TYR A 108 21.72 14.64 -3.45
C TYR A 108 21.38 15.44 -2.18
N LEU A 109 21.73 14.93 -1.00
CA LEU A 109 21.51 15.61 0.28
C LEU A 109 22.66 16.57 0.59
N ASP A 110 22.31 17.74 1.12
CA ASP A 110 23.29 18.64 1.72
C ASP A 110 23.59 18.20 3.15
N ARG A 111 24.79 17.65 3.34
CA ARG A 111 25.23 17.14 4.65
C ARG A 111 25.42 18.26 5.68
N ASN A 112 25.77 19.47 5.27
CA ASN A 112 25.99 20.57 6.21
C ASN A 112 24.67 20.97 6.87
N ILE A 113 23.60 21.09 6.09
CA ILE A 113 22.25 21.36 6.61
C ILE A 113 21.81 20.26 7.59
N LEU A 114 22.09 18.99 7.29
CA LEU A 114 21.75 17.89 8.20
C LEU A 114 22.51 17.95 9.53
N LEU A 115 23.79 18.32 9.49
CA LEU A 115 24.61 18.46 10.70
C LEU A 115 24.17 19.65 11.56
N GLU A 116 23.81 20.78 10.93
CA GLU A 116 23.27 21.95 11.63
C GLU A 116 21.97 21.62 12.40
N ASN A 117 21.19 20.65 11.90
CA ASN A 117 19.89 20.27 12.46
C ASN A 117 19.90 18.90 13.15
N GLU A 118 21.08 18.31 13.43
CA GLU A 118 21.24 16.93 13.89
C GLU A 118 20.40 16.63 15.15
N THR A 119 20.44 17.53 16.13
CA THR A 119 19.75 17.35 17.41
C THR A 119 18.23 17.27 17.21
N GLU A 120 17.66 18.14 16.37
CA GLU A 120 16.23 18.12 16.07
C GLU A 120 15.84 16.88 15.26
N ILE A 121 16.64 16.50 14.27
CA ILE A 121 16.41 15.30 13.46
C ILE A 121 16.36 14.05 14.35
N ILE A 122 17.32 13.89 15.27
CA ILE A 122 17.35 12.77 16.21
C ILE A 122 16.10 12.79 17.11
N LYS A 123 15.76 13.97 17.65
CA LYS A 123 14.56 14.13 18.48
C LYS A 123 13.29 13.71 17.73
N TYR A 124 13.06 14.24 16.53
CA TYR A 124 11.85 13.92 15.76
C TYR A 124 11.78 12.45 15.36
N ASN A 125 12.90 11.80 15.05
CA ASN A 125 12.93 10.37 14.79
C ASN A 125 12.55 9.54 16.04
N ASN A 126 13.03 9.95 17.22
CA ASN A 126 12.68 9.30 18.48
C ASN A 126 11.20 9.50 18.83
N ASP A 127 10.69 10.73 18.71
CA ASP A 127 9.29 11.07 18.96
C ASP A 127 8.37 10.30 18.01
N LYS A 128 8.72 10.23 16.72
CA LYS A 128 8.00 9.43 15.73
C LYS A 128 7.92 7.96 16.16
N SER A 129 9.05 7.35 16.53
CA SER A 129 9.11 5.96 16.98
C SER A 129 8.22 5.71 18.20
N LEU A 130 8.26 6.62 19.18
CA LEU A 130 7.43 6.55 20.37
C LEU A 130 5.93 6.64 20.02
N PHE A 131 5.54 7.60 19.18
CA PHE A 131 4.14 7.77 18.79
C PHE A 131 3.61 6.57 18.02
N TYR A 132 4.38 5.97 17.10
CA TYR A 132 3.97 4.73 16.44
C TYR A 132 3.76 3.59 17.43
N LYS A 133 4.65 3.45 18.43
CA LYS A 133 4.49 2.43 19.47
C LYS A 133 3.19 2.62 20.26
N GLU A 134 2.87 3.84 20.67
CA GLU A 134 1.62 4.13 21.39
C GLU A 134 0.38 3.95 20.49
N THR A 135 0.46 4.37 19.22
CA THR A 135 -0.61 4.14 18.24
C THR A 135 -0.90 2.66 18.08
N TYR A 136 0.10 1.80 17.91
CA TYR A 136 -0.12 0.36 17.74
C TYR A 136 -0.67 -0.31 19.00
N LYS A 137 -0.35 0.18 20.20
CA LYS A 137 -1.03 -0.29 21.43
C LYS A 137 -2.53 0.02 21.39
N LYS A 138 -2.89 1.26 21.06
CA LYS A 138 -4.31 1.67 20.95
C LYS A 138 -5.05 0.92 19.85
N LEU A 139 -4.42 0.73 18.69
CA LEU A 139 -5.00 -0.05 17.59
C LEU A 139 -5.21 -1.51 17.99
N LYS A 140 -4.29 -2.09 18.76
CA LYS A 140 -4.43 -3.44 19.30
C LYS A 140 -5.62 -3.54 20.25
N GLU A 141 -5.78 -2.60 21.17
CA GLU A 141 -6.94 -2.51 22.06
C GLU A 141 -8.26 -2.40 21.29
N ALA A 142 -8.33 -1.49 20.31
CA ALA A 142 -9.48 -1.33 19.44
C ALA A 142 -9.79 -2.62 18.64
N SER A 143 -8.77 -3.37 18.24
CA SER A 143 -8.95 -4.63 17.51
C SER A 143 -9.61 -5.72 18.35
N TYR A 144 -9.38 -5.75 19.67
CA TYR A 144 -10.08 -6.67 20.56
C TYR A 144 -11.58 -6.37 20.63
N LEU A 145 -11.94 -5.08 20.77
CA LEU A 145 -13.34 -4.66 20.74
C LEU A 145 -14.00 -5.01 19.41
N ASN A 146 -13.32 -4.74 18.30
CA ASN A 146 -13.83 -5.07 16.96
C ASN A 146 -14.01 -6.58 16.78
N ASN A 147 -13.09 -7.40 17.28
CA ASN A 147 -13.21 -8.86 17.21
C ASN A 147 -14.38 -9.36 18.06
N ASN A 148 -14.57 -8.84 19.27
CA ASN A 148 -15.72 -9.19 20.11
C ASN A 148 -17.06 -8.86 19.43
N LEU A 149 -17.16 -7.68 18.81
CA LEU A 149 -18.34 -7.30 18.03
C LEU A 149 -18.58 -8.26 16.87
N LYS A 150 -17.54 -8.64 16.12
CA LYS A 150 -17.65 -9.62 15.03
C LYS A 150 -18.15 -10.98 15.51
N GLU A 151 -17.69 -11.44 16.66
CA GLU A 151 -18.17 -12.71 17.23
C GLU A 151 -19.64 -12.62 17.65
N ILE A 152 -20.08 -11.51 18.23
CA ILE A 152 -21.51 -11.28 18.54
C ILE A 152 -22.34 -11.28 17.26
N PHE A 153 -21.90 -10.57 16.21
CA PHE A 153 -22.63 -10.54 14.94
C PHE A 153 -22.73 -11.93 14.31
N LYS A 154 -21.66 -12.72 14.30
CA LYS A 154 -21.71 -14.11 13.82
C LYS A 154 -22.73 -15.00 14.56
N MET A 155 -23.00 -14.73 15.83
CA MET A 155 -24.00 -15.50 16.61
C MET A 155 -25.44 -15.13 16.25
N ILE A 156 -25.64 -13.95 15.66
CA ILE A 156 -26.96 -13.40 15.32
C ILE A 156 -27.21 -13.51 13.81
N ASP A 157 -26.14 -13.64 13.02
CA ASP A 157 -26.20 -13.77 11.57
C ASP A 157 -26.95 -15.05 11.15
N ASP A 158 -27.94 -14.86 10.29
CA ASP A 158 -28.59 -15.96 9.58
C ASP A 158 -27.69 -16.38 8.41
N SER A 159 -26.92 -17.45 8.63
CA SER A 159 -26.00 -18.00 7.63
C SER A 159 -26.70 -18.34 6.32
N GLU A 160 -27.98 -18.71 6.36
CA GLU A 160 -28.75 -19.07 5.17
C GLU A 160 -29.00 -17.84 4.29
N ILE A 161 -29.37 -16.70 4.90
CA ILE A 161 -29.55 -15.43 4.19
C ILE A 161 -28.23 -14.95 3.59
N ILE A 162 -27.12 -15.08 4.32
CA ILE A 162 -25.79 -14.70 3.83
C ILE A 162 -25.39 -15.55 2.63
N ASP A 163 -25.58 -16.87 2.69
CA ASP A 163 -25.27 -17.77 1.59
C ASP A 163 -26.17 -17.54 0.38
N GLN A 164 -27.46 -17.24 0.59
CA GLN A 164 -28.36 -16.82 -0.49
C GLN A 164 -27.87 -15.55 -1.18
N LYS A 165 -27.55 -14.49 -0.43
CA LYS A 165 -27.04 -13.23 -0.99
C LYS A 165 -25.70 -13.42 -1.71
N LYS A 166 -24.81 -14.23 -1.15
CA LYS A 166 -23.54 -14.60 -1.78
C LYS A 166 -23.79 -15.29 -3.13
N ASN A 167 -24.67 -16.29 -3.18
CA ASN A 167 -24.98 -17.00 -4.42
C ASN A 167 -25.67 -16.10 -5.44
N GLU A 168 -26.57 -15.20 -5.03
CA GLU A 168 -27.16 -14.18 -5.90
C GLU A 168 -26.08 -13.29 -6.54
N ILE A 169 -25.09 -12.84 -5.77
CA ILE A 169 -23.99 -12.01 -6.28
C ILE A 169 -23.09 -12.83 -7.21
N LEU A 170 -22.73 -14.05 -6.82
CA LEU A 170 -21.90 -14.93 -7.64
C LEU A 170 -22.54 -15.19 -9.00
N ASN A 171 -23.85 -15.49 -9.04
CA ASN A 171 -24.58 -15.72 -10.29
C ASN A 171 -24.74 -14.45 -11.14
N LYS A 172 -24.69 -13.26 -10.54
CA LYS A 172 -24.66 -11.99 -11.30
C LYS A 172 -23.30 -11.70 -11.91
N ILE A 173 -22.22 -12.06 -11.22
CA ILE A 173 -20.84 -11.76 -11.65
C ILE A 173 -20.32 -12.84 -12.61
N PHE A 174 -20.69 -14.10 -12.40
CA PHE A 174 -20.20 -15.24 -13.15
C PHE A 174 -21.36 -16.00 -13.80
N ASP A 175 -21.41 -16.02 -15.14
CA ASP A 175 -22.32 -16.90 -15.88
C ASP A 175 -21.90 -18.38 -15.74
N GLU A 176 -22.86 -19.30 -15.85
CA GLU A 176 -22.64 -20.77 -15.77
C GLU A 176 -21.63 -21.29 -16.83
N THR A 177 -21.34 -20.52 -17.87
CA THR A 177 -20.36 -20.83 -18.92
C THR A 177 -18.93 -20.45 -18.57
N SER A 178 -18.69 -19.87 -17.38
CA SER A 178 -17.36 -19.43 -16.96
C SER A 178 -16.47 -20.63 -16.63
N THR A 179 -15.55 -20.96 -17.53
CA THR A 179 -14.53 -21.98 -17.26
C THR A 179 -13.60 -21.50 -16.14
N PRO A 180 -13.36 -22.31 -15.08
CA PRO A 180 -12.40 -21.96 -14.05
C PRO A 180 -11.01 -21.77 -14.67
N LYS A 181 -10.51 -20.54 -14.66
CA LYS A 181 -9.13 -20.23 -15.04
C LYS A 181 -8.30 -20.06 -13.78
N GLN A 182 -7.08 -20.59 -13.79
CA GLN A 182 -6.14 -20.31 -12.71
C GLN A 182 -5.69 -18.85 -12.84
N GLY A 183 -6.28 -17.98 -12.02
CA GLY A 183 -5.94 -16.57 -11.95
C GLY A 183 -4.58 -16.34 -11.28
N LYS A 184 -4.01 -15.15 -11.50
CA LYS A 184 -2.90 -14.66 -10.69
C LYS A 184 -3.45 -14.00 -9.43
N VAL A 185 -2.82 -14.27 -8.29
CA VAL A 185 -3.21 -13.66 -7.01
C VAL A 185 -2.42 -12.38 -6.83
N PHE A 186 -3.12 -11.25 -6.78
CA PHE A 186 -2.58 -9.95 -6.41
C PHE A 186 -3.15 -9.55 -5.05
N ARG A 187 -2.28 -9.34 -4.05
CA ARG A 187 -2.68 -8.96 -2.70
C ARG A 187 -2.25 -7.52 -2.42
N ALA A 188 -3.20 -6.72 -1.98
CA ALA A 188 -3.00 -5.35 -1.55
C ALA A 188 -4.12 -4.96 -0.58
N PHE A 189 -3.96 -3.83 0.10
CA PHE A 189 -5.03 -3.27 0.91
C PHE A 189 -5.84 -2.28 0.09
N CYS A 190 -7.18 -2.42 0.12
CA CYS A 190 -8.10 -1.42 -0.43
C CYS A 190 -8.30 -0.24 0.53
N ASN A 191 -8.04 -0.43 1.83
CA ASN A 191 -8.22 0.58 2.86
C ASN A 191 -7.09 0.53 3.90
N ALA A 192 -6.88 1.62 4.61
CA ALA A 192 -5.89 1.70 5.69
C ALA A 192 -6.34 2.67 6.79
N ILE A 193 -5.92 2.39 8.02
CA ILE A 193 -6.00 3.35 9.13
C ILE A 193 -4.84 4.33 8.99
N THR A 194 -5.16 5.60 8.79
CA THR A 194 -4.21 6.69 8.56
C THR A 194 -4.34 7.77 9.64
N PRO A 195 -3.41 8.75 9.71
CA PRO A 195 -3.58 9.90 10.59
C PRO A 195 -4.88 10.71 10.34
N SER A 196 -5.43 10.65 9.12
CA SER A 196 -6.69 11.31 8.75
C SER A 196 -7.93 10.41 8.95
N GLY A 197 -7.78 9.28 9.63
CA GLY A 197 -8.84 8.27 9.79
C GLY A 197 -8.73 7.14 8.78
N ILE A 198 -9.84 6.42 8.58
CA ILE A 198 -9.88 5.31 7.62
C ILE A 198 -10.04 5.88 6.21
N ILE A 199 -9.09 5.58 5.34
CA ILE A 199 -9.18 5.89 3.91
C ILE A 199 -9.44 4.60 3.15
N SER A 200 -10.37 4.64 2.20
CA SER A 200 -10.74 3.52 1.34
C SER A 200 -10.65 3.90 -0.13
N PHE A 201 -10.12 2.99 -0.93
CA PHE A 201 -10.03 3.06 -2.40
C PHE A 201 -10.84 1.95 -3.08
N GLU A 202 -11.79 1.35 -2.35
CA GLU A 202 -12.64 0.25 -2.85
C GLU A 202 -13.31 0.59 -4.18
N GLU A 203 -13.85 1.80 -4.34
CA GLU A 203 -14.48 2.24 -5.59
C GLU A 203 -13.52 2.15 -6.79
N SER A 204 -12.28 2.62 -6.65
CA SER A 204 -11.28 2.57 -7.73
C SER A 204 -10.90 1.13 -8.14
N ILE A 205 -11.10 0.16 -7.25
CA ILE A 205 -10.83 -1.25 -7.51
C ILE A 205 -12.03 -1.90 -8.21
N LEU A 206 -13.24 -1.49 -7.81
CA LEU A 206 -14.52 -2.05 -8.27
C LEU A 206 -15.02 -1.45 -9.59
N GLU A 207 -14.47 -0.32 -10.06
CA GLU A 207 -14.86 0.46 -11.24
C GLU A 207 -14.93 -0.31 -12.60
N ASN A 208 -14.73 -1.63 -12.62
CA ASN A 208 -14.91 -2.49 -13.81
C ASN A 208 -15.30 -3.95 -13.45
N ILE A 209 -15.74 -4.19 -12.21
CA ILE A 209 -16.23 -5.52 -11.78
C ILE A 209 -17.77 -5.57 -11.81
N CYS A 210 -18.43 -4.40 -11.84
CA CYS A 210 -19.88 -4.23 -11.88
C CYS A 210 -20.31 -3.44 -13.11
#